data_AF-A0A165HU59-F1
#
_entry.id   AF-A0A165HU59-F1
#
_cell.length_a   1.000
_cell.length_b   1.000
_cell.length_c   1.000
_cell.angle_alpha   90.00
_cell.angle_beta   90.00
_cell.angle_gamma   90.00
#
_symmetry.space_group_name_H-M   'P 1'
#
loop_
_entity.id
_entity.type
_entity.pdbx_description
1 polymer ?
#
loop_
_entity_poly.entity_id
_entity_poly.type
_entity_poly.pdbx_seq_one_letter_code
_entity_poly.pdbx_strand_id
1 'polypeptide(L)'
;MDSEFSVAQDESFWYDDGDLVLQAETTQFKVHRFMLIRESEFFKAMLSLPATDGDKAIVEGTESAPLLVLDVTASSLAGLLRLIYLRWGEN
;
A
#
# COMPACT_ATOMS: atom_id res chain seq x y z
N MET A 1 -20.15 -19.83 -4.67
CA MET A 1 -19.34 -19.53 -5.86
C MET A 1 -18.49 -18.35 -5.45
N ASP A 2 -17.54 -18.67 -4.58
CA ASP A 2 -16.63 -17.74 -3.95
C ASP A 2 -15.54 -17.52 -4.98
N SER A 3 -15.77 -16.55 -5.86
CA SER A 3 -14.77 -16.14 -6.84
C SER A 3 -13.53 -15.72 -6.06
N GLU A 4 -12.52 -16.58 -6.04
CA GLU A 4 -11.16 -16.25 -5.66
C GLU A 4 -10.70 -15.11 -6.58
N PHE A 5 -10.96 -13.87 -6.18
CA PHE A 5 -10.29 -12.71 -6.75
C PHE A 5 -8.81 -12.92 -6.44
N SER A 6 -8.12 -13.57 -7.37
CA SER A 6 -6.70 -13.86 -7.25
C SER A 6 -5.98 -12.52 -7.26
N VAL A 7 -5.67 -12.04 -6.06
CA VAL A 7 -4.93 -10.79 -5.91
C VAL A 7 -3.51 -11.06 -6.39
N ALA A 8 -3.08 -10.35 -7.43
CA ALA A 8 -1.75 -10.44 -7.98
C ALA A 8 -0.79 -9.54 -7.20
N GLN A 9 0.44 -9.98 -7.02
CA GLN A 9 1.50 -9.15 -6.44
C GLN A 9 2.25 -8.47 -7.57
N ASP A 10 2.46 -7.16 -7.46
CA ASP A 10 3.29 -6.42 -8.42
C ASP A 10 4.77 -6.62 -8.09
N GLU A 11 5.48 -7.39 -8.93
CA GLU A 11 6.90 -7.70 -8.73
C GLU A 11 7.81 -6.45 -8.75
N SER A 12 7.36 -5.34 -9.35
CA SER A 12 8.16 -4.10 -9.39
C SER A 12 8.15 -3.37 -8.05
N PHE A 13 7.11 -3.59 -7.24
CA PHE A 13 6.89 -2.95 -5.95
C PHE A 13 6.62 -3.98 -4.87
N TRP A 14 7.35 -5.09 -4.91
CA TRP A 14 7.34 -6.10 -3.86
C TRP A 14 8.68 -6.13 -3.13
N TYR A 15 8.87 -5.19 -2.21
CA TYR A 15 10.13 -5.08 -1.45
C TYR A 15 10.12 -6.05 -0.26
N ASP A 16 11.19 -6.83 -0.10
CA ASP A 16 11.35 -7.75 1.02
C ASP A 16 11.31 -7.04 2.38
N ASP A 17 12.03 -5.89 2.46
CA ASP A 17 12.07 -4.96 3.61
C ASP A 17 10.84 -4.03 3.67
N GLY A 18 9.89 -4.17 2.74
CA GLY A 18 8.68 -3.35 2.71
C GLY A 18 7.79 -3.62 3.93
N ASP A 19 7.40 -2.55 4.62
CA ASP A 19 6.63 -2.62 5.85
C ASP A 19 5.15 -2.24 5.67
N LEU A 20 4.73 -1.85 4.46
CA LEU A 20 3.35 -1.56 4.08
C LEU A 20 2.91 -2.40 2.89
N VAL A 21 1.78 -3.08 3.00
CA VAL A 21 1.09 -3.67 1.85
C VAL A 21 -0.12 -2.83 1.48
N LEU A 22 -0.08 -2.24 0.29
CA LEU A 22 -1.20 -1.54 -0.33
C LEU A 22 -1.86 -2.47 -1.33
N GLN A 23 -3.17 -2.38 -1.48
CA GLN A 23 -3.90 -3.07 -2.52
C GLN A 23 -4.78 -2.09 -3.30
N ALA A 24 -4.61 -2.08 -4.62
CA ALA A 24 -5.49 -1.38 -5.54
C ALA A 24 -6.12 -2.40 -6.49
N GLU A 25 -7.44 -2.39 -6.59
CA GLU A 25 -8.21 -3.38 -7.35
C GLU A 25 -7.86 -4.83 -6.91
N THR A 26 -7.25 -5.61 -7.82
CA THR A 26 -6.77 -6.97 -7.59
C THR A 26 -5.24 -7.04 -7.59
N THR A 27 -4.54 -5.94 -7.32
CA THR A 27 -3.08 -5.89 -7.30
C THR A 27 -2.57 -5.38 -5.96
N GLN A 28 -1.59 -6.07 -5.38
CA GLN A 28 -0.90 -5.71 -4.15
C GLN A 28 0.51 -5.18 -4.40
N PHE A 29 0.91 -4.24 -3.56
CA PHE A 29 2.18 -3.54 -3.59
C PHE A 29 2.76 -3.54 -2.18
N LYS A 30 3.93 -4.14 -1.97
CA LYS A 30 4.65 -4.16 -0.70
C LYS A 30 5.76 -3.11 -0.73
N VAL A 31 5.57 -2.00 -0.02
CA VAL A 31 6.39 -0.78 -0.06
C VAL A 31 6.75 -0.29 1.34
N HIS A 32 7.61 0.72 1.44
CA HIS A 32 8.02 1.30 2.72
C HIS A 32 7.07 2.42 3.17
N ARG A 33 6.47 2.31 4.36
CA ARG A 33 5.58 3.35 4.95
C ARG A 33 6.26 4.70 4.98
N PHE A 34 7.53 4.72 5.38
CA PHE A 34 8.30 5.95 5.52
C PHE A 34 8.36 6.78 4.24
N MET A 35 8.43 6.15 3.06
CA MET A 35 8.48 6.88 1.79
C MET A 35 7.17 7.62 1.51
N LEU A 36 6.03 6.97 1.74
CA LEU A 36 4.70 7.58 1.55
C LEU A 36 4.47 8.73 2.54
N ILE A 37 4.82 8.51 3.80
CA ILE A 37 4.71 9.50 4.89
C ILE A 37 5.54 10.74 4.61
N ARG A 38 6.76 10.56 4.10
CA ARG A 38 7.70 11.66 3.82
C ARG A 38 7.26 12.50 2.63
N GLU A 39 6.68 11.87 1.61
CA GLU A 39 6.25 12.57 0.39
C GLU A 39 4.89 13.25 0.54
N SER A 40 4.09 12.88 1.53
CA SER A 40 2.74 13.41 1.69
C SER A 40 2.22 13.32 3.12
N GLU A 41 1.87 14.48 3.68
CA GLU A 41 1.20 14.57 4.97
C GLU A 41 -0.18 13.89 4.97
N PHE A 42 -0.81 13.71 3.80
CA PHE A 42 -2.05 12.94 3.70
C PHE A 42 -1.84 11.46 4.03
N PHE A 43 -0.80 10.83 3.44
CA PHE A 43 -0.48 9.43 3.75
C PHE A 43 -0.04 9.26 5.20
N LYS A 44 0.67 10.25 5.75
CA LYS A 44 1.02 10.29 7.17
C LYS A 44 -0.21 10.33 8.08
N ALA A 45 -1.15 11.22 7.79
CA ALA A 45 -2.39 11.30 8.56
C ALA A 45 -3.18 9.98 8.45
N MET A 46 -3.36 9.47 7.23
CA MET A 46 -4.10 8.23 6.98
C MET A 46 -3.48 7.01 7.69
N LEU A 47 -2.16 6.83 7.62
CA LEU A 47 -1.45 5.71 8.27
C LEU A 47 -1.32 5.88 9.79
N SER A 48 -1.54 7.09 10.32
CA SER A 48 -1.55 7.34 11.76
C SER A 48 -2.93 7.08 12.39
N LEU A 49 -3.98 6.89 11.58
CA LEU A 49 -5.29 6.54 12.08
C LEU A 49 -5.26 5.09 12.59
N PRO A 50 -5.80 4.82 13.79
CA PRO A 50 -5.95 3.45 14.25
C PRO A 50 -6.94 2.74 13.33
N ALA A 51 -6.46 1.69 12.66
CA ALA A 51 -7.32 0.80 11.93
C ALA A 51 -8.17 -0.02 12.91
N THR A 52 -9.50 0.09 12.80
CA THR A 52 -10.43 -0.60 13.70
C THR A 52 -11.36 -1.50 12.91
N ASP A 53 -11.32 -2.80 13.17
CA ASP A 53 -12.36 -3.75 12.75
C ASP A 53 -13.30 -3.93 13.95
N GLY A 54 -14.33 -3.09 14.00
CA GLY A 54 -15.22 -2.99 15.16
C GLY A 54 -14.47 -2.52 16.42
N ASP A 55 -14.43 -3.37 17.45
CA ASP A 55 -13.82 -3.06 18.76
C ASP A 55 -12.33 -3.45 18.84
N LYS A 56 -11.78 -4.06 17.78
CA LYS A 56 -10.37 -4.50 17.75
C LYS A 56 -9.52 -3.56 16.92
N ALA A 57 -8.46 -3.05 17.54
CA ALA A 57 -7.36 -2.44 16.80
C ALA A 57 -6.69 -3.53 15.95
N ILE A 58 -6.82 -3.41 14.63
CA ILE A 58 -6.09 -4.21 13.66
C ILE A 58 -4.92 -3.40 13.12
N VAL A 59 -3.90 -4.08 12.63
CA VAL A 59 -2.79 -3.43 11.93
C VAL A 59 -3.07 -3.56 10.43
N GLU A 60 -3.65 -2.51 9.84
CA GLU A 60 -3.83 -2.41 8.39
C GLU A 60 -2.50 -2.15 7.68
N GLY A 61 -2.44 -2.55 6.42
CA GLY A 61 -1.25 -2.43 5.59
C GLY A 61 -0.22 -3.52 5.84
N THR A 62 -0.66 -4.73 6.22
CA THR A 62 0.18 -5.92 6.37
C THR A 62 -0.17 -6.97 5.32
N GLU A 63 0.65 -8.00 5.15
CA GLU A 63 0.38 -9.08 4.18
C GLU A 63 -0.92 -9.83 4.49
N SER A 64 -1.32 -9.92 5.76
CA SER A 64 -2.59 -10.53 6.18
C SER A 64 -3.78 -9.56 6.15
N ALA A 65 -3.53 -8.25 6.12
CA ALA A 65 -4.55 -7.21 6.09
C ALA A 65 -4.03 -6.02 5.26
N PRO A 66 -4.04 -6.12 3.91
CA PRO A 66 -3.53 -5.07 3.05
C PRO A 66 -4.41 -3.82 3.13
N LEU A 67 -3.81 -2.65 3.00
CA LEU A 67 -4.55 -1.39 3.00
C LEU A 67 -5.18 -1.18 1.62
N LEU A 68 -6.51 -1.23 1.57
CA LEU A 68 -7.28 -1.08 0.33
C LEU A 68 -7.33 0.38 -0.09
N VAL A 69 -6.72 0.69 -1.23
CA VAL A 69 -6.81 1.99 -1.87
C VAL A 69 -8.01 1.97 -2.80
N LEU A 70 -9.15 2.41 -2.29
CA LEU A 70 -10.39 2.51 -3.04
C LEU A 70 -10.31 3.65 -4.07
N ASP A 71 -11.04 3.51 -5.19
CA ASP A 71 -11.13 4.51 -6.26
C ASP A 71 -9.82 4.80 -7.02
N VAL A 72 -8.79 3.99 -6.82
CA VAL A 72 -7.50 4.11 -7.51
C VAL A 72 -7.21 2.83 -8.27
N THR A 73 -6.85 2.95 -9.55
CA THR A 73 -6.44 1.79 -10.35
C THR A 73 -5.02 1.35 -10.00
N ALA A 74 -4.73 0.06 -10.18
CA ALA A 74 -3.39 -0.50 -9.94
C ALA A 74 -2.29 0.28 -10.67
N SER A 75 -2.53 0.66 -11.95
CA SER A 75 -1.59 1.44 -12.75
C SER A 75 -1.35 2.86 -12.21
N SER A 76 -2.39 3.51 -11.68
CA SER A 76 -2.27 4.86 -11.10
C SER A 76 -1.47 4.84 -9.82
N LEU A 77 -1.73 3.85 -8.95
CA LEU A 77 -0.97 3.65 -7.72
C LEU A 77 0.49 3.30 -8.03
N ALA A 78 0.73 2.38 -8.98
CA ALA A 78 2.07 2.03 -9.43
C ALA A 78 2.83 3.24 -10.01
N GLY A 79 2.16 4.11 -10.77
CA GLY A 79 2.73 5.35 -11.28
C GLY A 79 3.13 6.31 -10.16
N LEU A 80 2.26 6.49 -9.16
CA LEU A 80 2.55 7.30 -7.98
C LEU A 80 3.73 6.74 -7.19
N LEU A 81 3.73 5.44 -6.91
CA LEU A 81 4.83 4.76 -6.22
C LEU A 81 6.14 4.92 -7.01
N ARG A 82 6.12 4.74 -8.33
CA ARG A 82 7.28 4.98 -9.18
C ARG A 82 7.84 6.39 -8.99
N LEU A 83 7.01 7.42 -8.98
CA LEU A 83 7.47 8.81 -8.77
C LEU A 83 8.11 9.01 -7.39
N ILE A 84 7.50 8.44 -6.35
CA ILE A 84 8.01 8.50 -4.97
C ILE A 84 9.40 7.84 -4.88
N TYR A 85 9.55 6.64 -5.46
CA TYR A 85 10.81 5.90 -5.43
C TYR A 85 11.88 6.50 -6.35
N LEU A 86 11.51 7.04 -7.52
CA LEU A 86 12.43 7.75 -8.40
C LEU A 86 13.11 8.89 -7.67
N ARG A 87 12.34 9.70 -6.92
CA ARG A 87 12.88 10.81 -6.14
C ARG A 87 13.87 10.38 -5.05
N TRP A 88 13.85 9.11 -4.65
CA TRP A 88 14.74 8.56 -3.63
C TRP A 88 15.97 7.85 -4.20
N GLY A 89 15.91 7.36 -5.43
CA GLY A 89 17.04 6.74 -6.13
C GLY A 89 18.04 7.73 -6.75
N GLU A 90 17.71 9.03 -6.77
CA GLU A 90 18.53 10.08 -7.40
C GLU A 90 19.60 10.73 -6.48
N ASN A 91 20.03 10.08 -5.39
CA ASN A 91 21.01 10.67 -4.46
C ASN A 91 22.31 9.86 -4.29
#